data_AF-K8E5B9-F1
#
_entry.id   AF-K8E5B9-F1
#
_cell.length_a   1.000
_cell.length_b   1.000
_cell.length_c   1.000
_cell.angle_alpha   90.00
_cell.angle_beta   90.00
_cell.angle_gamma   90.00
#
_symmetry.space_group_name_H-M   'P 1'
#
loop_
_entity.id
_entity.type
_entity.pdbx_description
1 polymer ?
#
loop_
_entity_poly.entity_id
_entity_poly.type
_entity_poly.pdbx_seq_one_letter_code
_entity_poly.pdbx_strand_id
1 'polypeptide(L)'
;MLIALNDQNKHVLAHEEGKENKVHYLCPVCKGSVCLKKGEIKLPHFAHLQSEKCQVFSEGETEEHLIGKRVLYNWFIQQGIPCQLEAHIPSLKQRPDLVIWLSSDQPCAIEFQCSPLSIKRLKERTKGYNNAGYTVYWILGNAFFPKKSFTASQRAFFYLSSRFRLSIVLFRYAKKRTPLFGSYYGRRTS
;
A
#
# COMPACT_ATOMS: atom_id res chain seq x y z
N MET A 1 9.81 -4.40 -3.16
CA MET A 1 9.28 -3.25 -3.92
C MET A 1 9.00 -3.68 -5.34
N LEU A 2 7.98 -3.14 -5.99
CA LEU A 2 7.56 -3.60 -7.33
C LEU A 2 8.17 -2.78 -8.47
N ILE A 3 8.71 -1.59 -8.17
CA ILE A 3 9.39 -0.73 -9.14
C ILE A 3 10.85 -0.49 -8.74
N ALA A 4 11.71 -0.26 -9.73
CA ALA A 4 13.06 0.26 -9.55
C ALA A 4 13.44 1.18 -10.71
N LEU A 5 14.59 1.84 -10.62
CA LEU A 5 15.23 2.50 -11.75
C LEU A 5 16.23 1.54 -12.39
N ASN A 6 16.26 1.46 -13.71
CA ASN A 6 17.34 0.79 -14.44
C ASN A 6 18.53 1.74 -14.69
N ASP A 7 19.56 1.25 -15.38
CA ASP A 7 20.77 2.02 -15.75
C ASP A 7 20.48 3.30 -16.56
N GLN A 8 19.33 3.37 -17.23
CA GLN A 8 18.88 4.55 -17.98
C GLN A 8 18.06 5.54 -17.12
N ASN A 9 17.99 5.34 -15.80
CA ASN A 9 17.11 6.07 -14.89
C ASN A 9 15.61 5.98 -15.24
N LYS A 10 15.20 4.93 -15.97
CA LYS A 10 13.78 4.68 -16.26
C LYS A 10 13.17 3.80 -15.20
N HIS A 11 11.92 4.09 -14.83
CA HIS A 11 11.14 3.23 -13.96
C HIS A 11 10.80 1.94 -14.66
N VAL A 12 11.08 0.82 -14.01
CA VAL A 12 10.82 -0.53 -14.51
C VAL A 12 10.05 -1.35 -13.48
N LEU A 13 9.17 -2.24 -13.96
CA LEU A 13 8.35 -3.11 -13.13
C LEU A 13 9.02 -4.48 -12.98
N ALA A 14 9.13 -4.97 -11.74
CA ALA A 14 9.85 -6.22 -11.44
C ALA A 14 9.34 -7.45 -12.22
N HIS A 15 8.07 -7.45 -12.63
CA HIS A 15 7.47 -8.57 -13.36
C HIS A 15 7.75 -8.55 -14.87
N GLU A 16 8.07 -7.38 -15.42
CA GLU A 16 8.41 -7.19 -16.84
C GLU A 16 9.90 -7.45 -17.09
N GLU A 17 10.74 -7.30 -16.07
CA GLU A 17 12.18 -7.49 -16.20
C GLU A 17 12.60 -8.98 -16.30
N GLY A 18 13.57 -9.25 -17.17
CA GLY A 18 14.22 -10.55 -17.34
C GLY A 18 15.21 -10.90 -16.22
N LYS A 19 15.67 -12.15 -16.18
CA LYS A 19 16.75 -12.59 -15.26
C LYS A 19 18.15 -12.13 -15.70
N GLU A 20 18.26 -11.22 -16.66
CA GLU A 20 19.56 -10.86 -17.22
C GLU A 20 20.48 -10.25 -16.16
N ASN A 21 21.61 -10.93 -15.94
CA ASN A 21 22.57 -10.68 -14.85
C ASN A 21 23.37 -9.37 -15.01
N LYS A 22 23.03 -8.49 -15.95
CA LYS A 22 23.83 -7.29 -16.30
C LYS A 22 23.14 -5.95 -16.01
N VAL A 23 21.87 -5.95 -15.60
CA VAL A 23 21.16 -4.69 -15.31
C VAL A 23 21.35 -4.34 -13.84
N HIS A 24 21.93 -3.17 -13.57
CA HIS A 24 21.94 -2.64 -12.21
C HIS A 24 20.63 -1.89 -11.96
N TYR A 25 19.98 -2.20 -10.85
CA TYR A 25 18.75 -1.53 -10.45
C TYR A 25 19.02 -0.65 -9.24
N LEU A 26 18.42 0.54 -9.24
CA LEU A 26 18.50 1.50 -8.14
C LEU A 26 17.13 1.75 -7.54
N CYS A 27 17.08 1.92 -6.23
CA CYS A 27 15.88 2.38 -5.54
C CYS A 27 15.52 3.80 -6.03
N PRO A 28 14.27 4.08 -6.46
CA PRO A 28 13.89 5.41 -6.94
C PRO A 28 14.01 6.51 -5.87
N VAL A 29 13.97 6.11 -4.59
CA VAL A 29 13.96 7.00 -3.42
C VAL A 29 15.38 7.29 -2.92
N CYS A 30 16.11 6.27 -2.46
CA CYS A 30 17.45 6.48 -1.89
C CYS A 30 18.59 6.33 -2.89
N LYS A 31 18.31 5.90 -4.13
CA LYS A 31 19.31 5.56 -5.16
C LYS A 31 20.27 4.44 -4.78
N GLY A 32 20.06 3.76 -3.64
CA GLY A 32 20.83 2.58 -3.26
C GLY A 32 20.54 1.38 -4.18
N SER A 33 21.53 0.50 -4.32
CA SER A 33 21.45 -0.66 -5.21
C SER A 33 20.41 -1.68 -4.72
N VAL A 34 19.57 -2.14 -5.64
CA VAL A 34 18.57 -3.19 -5.43
C VAL A 34 18.80 -4.34 -6.40
N CYS A 35 18.40 -5.54 -6.01
CA CYS A 35 18.45 -6.73 -6.85
C CYS A 35 17.04 -7.22 -7.15
N LEU A 36 16.84 -7.69 -8.38
CA LEU A 36 15.61 -8.36 -8.76
C LEU A 36 15.57 -9.76 -8.14
N LYS A 37 14.60 -10.01 -7.25
CA LYS A 37 14.28 -11.33 -6.72
C LYS A 37 13.16 -11.93 -7.57
N LYS A 38 13.51 -12.91 -8.40
CA LYS A 38 12.59 -13.61 -9.29
C LYS A 38 12.78 -15.13 -9.17
N GLY A 39 11.85 -15.79 -8.47
CA GLY A 39 11.77 -17.24 -8.36
C GLY A 39 10.54 -17.79 -9.10
N GLU A 40 10.38 -19.10 -9.14
CA GLU A 40 9.21 -19.73 -9.76
C GLU A 40 7.93 -19.56 -8.92
N ILE A 41 8.10 -19.46 -7.59
CA ILE A 41 6.98 -19.43 -6.63
C ILE A 41 6.68 -17.99 -6.18
N LYS A 42 7.71 -17.18 -5.93
CA LYS A 42 7.56 -15.85 -5.32
C LYS A 42 7.31 -14.78 -6.38
N LEU A 43 6.43 -13.83 -6.05
CA LEU A 43 6.19 -12.66 -6.89
C LEU A 43 7.51 -11.90 -7.16
N PRO A 44 7.82 -11.57 -8.42
CA PRO A 44 9.01 -10.78 -8.75
C PRO A 44 8.98 -9.43 -8.03
N HIS A 45 10.07 -9.10 -7.33
CA HIS A 45 10.21 -7.84 -6.61
C HIS A 45 11.67 -7.43 -6.52
N PHE A 46 11.93 -6.14 -6.34
CA PHE A 46 13.26 -5.64 -6.01
C PHE A 46 13.48 -5.62 -4.50
N ALA A 47 14.69 -5.95 -4.09
CA ALA A 47 15.14 -5.92 -2.69
C ALA A 47 16.52 -5.24 -2.61
N HIS A 48 16.72 -4.37 -1.62
CA HIS A 48 18.01 -3.70 -1.39
C HIS A 48 19.12 -4.73 -1.12
N LEU A 49 20.30 -4.53 -1.73
CA LEU A 49 21.46 -5.41 -1.56
C LEU A 49 22.16 -5.24 -0.19
N GLN A 50 22.18 -4.01 0.31
CA GLN A 50 22.61 -3.67 1.66
C GLN A 50 21.45 -2.93 2.32
N SER A 51 21.22 -3.14 3.62
CA SER A 51 20.24 -2.38 4.39
C SER A 51 20.74 -0.96 4.67
N GLU A 52 21.23 -0.26 3.66
CA GLU A 52 21.44 1.18 3.76
C GLU A 52 20.15 1.81 4.25
N LYS A 53 20.27 2.87 5.07
CA LYS A 53 19.17 3.52 5.78
C LYS A 53 18.20 4.20 4.82
N CYS A 54 17.46 3.43 4.04
CA CYS A 54 16.37 3.93 3.24
C CYS A 54 15.23 4.26 4.20
N GLN A 55 15.19 5.50 4.67
CA GLN A 55 14.28 5.97 5.72
C GLN A 55 12.80 5.82 5.35
N VAL A 56 12.50 5.64 4.06
CA VAL A 56 11.15 5.42 3.52
C VAL A 56 10.75 3.94 3.59
N PHE A 57 11.70 3.01 3.67
CA PHE A 57 11.49 1.55 3.66
C PHE A 57 11.73 0.94 5.05
N SER A 58 11.37 1.65 6.12
CA SER A 58 11.53 1.14 7.49
C SER A 58 10.70 -0.12 7.77
N GLU A 59 9.73 -0.43 6.91
CA GLU A 59 8.92 -1.64 6.98
C GLU A 59 9.35 -2.58 5.85
N GLY A 60 9.86 -3.76 6.20
CA GLY A 60 10.13 -4.81 5.22
C GLY A 60 8.81 -5.21 4.54
N GLU A 61 8.76 -5.14 3.22
CA GLU A 61 7.55 -5.51 2.47
C GLU A 61 7.35 -7.04 2.56
N THR A 62 6.19 -7.46 3.04
CA THR A 62 5.80 -8.87 3.06
C THR A 62 5.30 -9.32 1.69
N GLU A 63 5.26 -10.63 1.45
CA GLU A 63 4.67 -11.18 0.21
C GLU A 63 3.20 -10.76 0.05
N GLU A 64 2.44 -10.76 1.13
CA GLU A 64 1.06 -10.25 1.16
C GLU A 64 1.00 -8.80 0.68
N HIS A 65 1.88 -7.93 1.21
CA HIS A 65 1.94 -6.52 0.83
C HIS A 65 2.20 -6.36 -0.67
N LEU A 66 3.18 -7.09 -1.21
CA LEU A 66 3.52 -7.08 -2.63
C LEU A 66 2.35 -7.56 -3.51
N ILE A 67 1.70 -8.66 -3.14
CA ILE A 67 0.56 -9.22 -3.88
C ILE A 67 -0.61 -8.23 -3.86
N GLY A 68 -0.97 -7.70 -2.69
CA GLY A 68 -2.11 -6.79 -2.57
C GLY A 68 -1.91 -5.50 -3.37
N LYS A 69 -0.72 -4.91 -3.35
CA LYS A 69 -0.38 -3.77 -4.20
C LYS A 69 -0.59 -4.06 -5.69
N ARG A 70 -0.09 -5.21 -6.15
CA ARG A 70 -0.23 -5.61 -7.56
C ARG A 70 -1.70 -5.84 -7.94
N VAL A 71 -2.48 -6.49 -7.07
CA VAL A 71 -3.91 -6.70 -7.28
C VAL A 71 -4.66 -5.37 -7.36
N LEU A 72 -4.40 -4.45 -6.43
CA LEU A 72 -5.00 -3.10 -6.42
C LEU A 72 -4.64 -2.31 -7.67
N TYR A 73 -3.37 -2.30 -8.05
CA TYR A 73 -2.89 -1.62 -9.25
C TYR A 73 -3.63 -2.12 -10.50
N ASN A 74 -3.61 -3.45 -10.71
CA ASN A 74 -4.30 -4.06 -11.83
C ASN A 74 -5.80 -3.77 -11.83
N TRP A 75 -6.43 -3.77 -10.65
CA TRP A 75 -7.84 -3.45 -10.52
C TRP A 75 -8.14 -2.01 -10.97
N PHE A 76 -7.40 -1.02 -10.47
CA PHE A 76 -7.60 0.39 -10.88
C PHE A 76 -7.39 0.59 -12.38
N ILE A 77 -6.32 0.01 -12.94
CA ILE A 77 -6.07 0.08 -14.39
C ILE A 77 -7.21 -0.56 -15.19
N GLN A 78 -7.74 -1.70 -14.76
CA GLN A 78 -8.89 -2.35 -15.41
C GLN A 78 -10.17 -1.52 -15.34
N GLN A 79 -10.33 -0.68 -14.31
CA GLN A 79 -11.45 0.26 -14.21
C GLN A 79 -11.22 1.55 -15.03
N GLY A 80 -10.11 1.68 -15.75
CA GLY A 80 -9.75 2.90 -16.47
C GLY A 80 -9.35 4.06 -15.55
N ILE A 81 -9.06 3.78 -14.28
CA ILE A 81 -8.62 4.78 -13.31
C ILE A 81 -7.10 4.94 -13.44
N PRO A 82 -6.58 6.16 -13.75
CA PRO A 82 -5.15 6.40 -13.77
C PRO A 82 -4.54 6.03 -12.42
N CYS A 83 -3.46 5.23 -12.46
CA CYS A 83 -2.84 4.67 -11.27
C CYS A 83 -1.32 4.65 -11.42
N GLN A 84 -0.60 5.07 -10.39
CA GLN A 84 0.86 4.96 -10.27
C GLN A 84 1.20 4.08 -9.07
N LEU A 85 2.10 3.13 -9.28
CA LEU A 85 2.57 2.22 -8.25
C LEU A 85 3.80 2.81 -7.55
N GLU A 86 3.82 2.77 -6.21
CA GLU A 86 4.97 3.17 -5.38
C GLU A 86 5.53 4.57 -5.72
N ALA A 87 4.66 5.52 -6.06
CA ALA A 87 5.04 6.84 -6.52
C ALA A 87 5.93 7.55 -5.50
N HIS A 88 7.11 8.00 -5.93
CA HIS A 88 7.98 8.78 -5.06
C HIS A 88 7.42 10.20 -4.95
N ILE A 89 7.12 10.65 -3.73
CA ILE A 89 6.71 12.03 -3.44
C ILE A 89 7.86 12.72 -2.67
N PRO A 90 8.82 13.36 -3.36
CA PRO A 90 10.06 13.84 -2.74
C PRO A 90 9.82 14.83 -1.60
N SER A 91 8.81 15.69 -1.76
CA SER A 91 8.45 16.73 -0.78
C SER A 91 7.98 16.18 0.57
N LEU A 92 7.51 14.93 0.61
CA LEU A 92 6.93 14.33 1.82
C LEU A 92 7.85 13.33 2.51
N LYS A 93 8.98 12.94 1.89
CA LYS A 93 9.75 11.75 2.30
C LYS A 93 8.83 10.52 2.53
N GLN A 94 7.75 10.45 1.77
CA GLN A 94 6.73 9.42 1.83
C GLN A 94 6.56 8.83 0.44
N ARG A 95 6.15 7.57 0.44
CA ARG A 95 5.90 6.79 -0.77
C ARG A 95 4.61 6.03 -0.50
N PRO A 96 3.47 6.47 -1.05
CA PRO A 96 2.26 5.69 -0.98
C PRO A 96 2.44 4.43 -1.81
N ASP A 97 1.70 3.40 -1.46
CA ASP A 97 1.74 2.15 -2.21
C ASP A 97 1.17 2.35 -3.61
N LEU A 98 0.11 3.16 -3.74
CA LEU A 98 -0.41 3.62 -5.03
C LEU A 98 -0.86 5.09 -4.97
N VAL A 99 -0.83 5.77 -6.11
CA VAL A 99 -1.53 7.06 -6.32
C VAL A 99 -2.55 6.87 -7.42
N ILE A 100 -3.78 7.31 -7.19
CA ILE A 100 -4.88 7.23 -8.18
C ILE A 100 -5.53 8.58 -8.39
N TRP A 101 -6.20 8.74 -9.53
CA TRP A 101 -6.98 9.93 -9.86
C TRP A 101 -8.44 9.56 -10.12
N LEU A 102 -9.28 9.74 -9.09
CA LEU A 102 -10.75 9.60 -9.22
C LEU A 102 -11.41 10.85 -9.81
N SER A 103 -10.69 11.97 -9.80
CA SER A 103 -11.04 13.25 -10.41
C SER A 103 -9.77 13.95 -10.88
N SER A 104 -9.89 14.94 -11.76
CA SER A 104 -8.75 15.72 -12.26
C SER A 104 -8.06 16.54 -11.17
N ASP A 105 -8.80 16.98 -10.17
CA ASP A 105 -8.38 18.09 -9.31
C ASP A 105 -7.57 17.63 -8.09
N GLN A 106 -7.78 16.38 -7.66
CA GLN A 106 -7.15 15.87 -6.45
C GLN A 106 -6.69 14.41 -6.57
N PRO A 107 -5.37 14.15 -6.44
CA PRO A 107 -4.86 12.78 -6.37
C PRO A 107 -5.22 12.13 -5.04
N CYS A 108 -5.34 10.80 -5.07
CA CYS A 108 -5.57 9.99 -3.88
C CYS A 108 -4.37 9.09 -3.61
N ALA A 109 -3.83 9.14 -2.39
CA ALA A 109 -2.80 8.23 -1.90
C ALA A 109 -3.46 6.98 -1.29
N ILE A 110 -3.06 5.80 -1.75
CA ILE A 110 -3.51 4.51 -1.24
C ILE A 110 -2.36 3.86 -0.47
N GLU A 111 -2.64 3.43 0.76
CA GLU A 111 -1.74 2.69 1.64
C GLU A 111 -2.32 1.31 1.90
N PHE A 112 -1.57 0.24 1.61
CA PHE A 112 -1.96 -1.13 1.94
C PHE A 112 -1.17 -1.59 3.16
N GLN A 113 -1.79 -1.59 4.34
CA GLN A 113 -1.11 -1.92 5.59
C GLN A 113 -1.35 -3.39 5.97
N CYS A 114 -0.30 -4.22 5.95
CA CYS A 114 -0.38 -5.63 6.33
C CYS A 114 0.19 -5.95 7.73
N SER A 115 0.81 -4.98 8.39
CA SER A 115 1.41 -5.14 9.72
C SER A 115 1.00 -4.01 10.66
N PRO A 116 0.98 -4.20 11.99
CA PRO A 116 0.59 -3.14 12.93
C PRO A 116 1.43 -1.87 12.78
N LEU A 117 0.75 -0.73 12.59
CA LEU A 117 1.36 0.59 12.55
C LEU A 117 0.96 1.39 13.80
N SER A 118 1.91 2.09 14.43
CA SER A 118 1.57 2.94 15.57
C SER A 118 0.62 4.07 15.17
N ILE A 119 -0.32 4.42 16.04
CA ILE A 119 -1.28 5.52 15.80
C ILE A 119 -0.55 6.84 15.50
N LYS A 120 0.58 7.08 16.17
CA LYS A 120 1.43 8.26 15.93
C LYS A 120 1.92 8.29 14.48
N ARG A 121 2.49 7.18 13.99
CA ARG A 121 3.02 7.07 12.63
C ARG A 121 1.92 7.15 11.56
N LEU A 122 0.76 6.53 11.79
CA LEU A 122 -0.40 6.63 10.90
C LEU A 122 -0.87 8.07 10.75
N LYS A 123 -0.95 8.82 11.86
CA LYS A 123 -1.31 10.25 11.86
C LYS A 123 -0.27 11.09 11.14
N GLU A 124 1.03 10.84 11.36
CA GLU A 124 2.11 11.53 10.67
C GLU A 124 2.05 11.33 9.15
N ARG A 125 1.91 10.07 8.71
CA ARG A 125 1.77 9.73 7.27
C ARG A 125 0.56 10.40 6.64
N THR A 126 -0.61 10.22 7.26
CA THR A 126 -1.85 10.79 6.74
C THR A 126 -1.82 12.32 6.68
N LYS A 127 -1.24 12.99 7.67
CA LYS A 127 -1.07 14.45 7.64
C LYS A 127 -0.11 14.90 6.54
N GLY A 128 0.98 14.16 6.30
CA GLY A 128 1.92 14.45 5.23
C GLY A 128 1.21 14.54 3.88
N TYR A 129 0.49 13.49 3.51
CA TYR A 129 -0.30 13.45 2.28
C TYR A 129 -1.36 14.55 2.19
N ASN A 130 -2.18 14.72 3.24
CA ASN A 130 -3.22 15.75 3.25
C ASN A 130 -2.64 17.16 3.06
N ASN A 131 -1.50 17.46 3.70
CA ASN A 131 -0.83 18.76 3.56
C ASN A 131 -0.24 18.98 2.17
N ALA A 132 0.08 17.90 1.45
CA ALA A 132 0.50 17.95 0.04
C ALA A 132 -0.67 17.85 -0.95
N GLY A 133 -1.92 17.96 -0.47
CA GLY A 133 -3.10 18.00 -1.32
C GLY A 133 -3.66 16.64 -1.72
N TYR A 134 -3.23 15.54 -1.12
CA TYR A 134 -3.76 14.20 -1.42
C TYR A 134 -4.95 13.86 -0.51
N THR A 135 -5.96 13.19 -1.05
CA THR A 135 -6.89 12.40 -0.21
C THR A 135 -6.26 11.05 0.13
N VAL A 136 -6.34 10.60 1.38
CA VAL A 136 -5.68 9.34 1.82
C VAL A 136 -6.69 8.24 2.11
N TYR A 137 -6.43 7.06 1.56
CA TYR A 137 -7.16 5.83 1.88
C TYR A 137 -6.19 4.77 2.40
N TRP A 138 -6.56 4.19 3.55
CA TRP A 138 -5.87 3.04 4.12
C TRP A 138 -6.69 1.79 3.84
N ILE A 139 -6.03 0.77 3.29
CA ILE A 139 -6.55 -0.58 3.09
C ILE A 139 -5.80 -1.49 4.04
N LEU A 140 -6.54 -2.26 4.85
CA LEU A 140 -5.94 -3.17 5.82
C LEU A 140 -5.84 -4.58 5.23
N GLY A 141 -4.67 -5.21 5.42
CA GLY A 141 -4.42 -6.61 5.10
C GLY A 141 -4.90 -7.57 6.19
N ASN A 142 -4.69 -8.87 5.96
CA ASN A 142 -5.27 -9.98 6.70
C ASN A 142 -4.93 -9.96 8.21
N ALA A 143 -3.76 -9.43 8.59
CA ALA A 143 -3.36 -9.31 10.00
C ALA A 143 -4.33 -8.48 10.87
N PHE A 144 -5.15 -7.62 10.25
CA PHE A 144 -6.12 -6.78 10.94
C PHE A 144 -7.53 -7.40 11.00
N PHE A 145 -7.72 -8.57 10.39
CA PHE A 145 -9.00 -9.27 10.41
C PHE A 145 -9.14 -10.12 11.69
N PRO A 146 -10.26 -10.03 12.41
CA PRO A 146 -10.53 -10.88 13.54
C PRO A 146 -10.61 -12.34 13.08
N LYS A 147 -9.98 -13.25 13.85
CA LYS A 147 -9.97 -14.70 13.60
C LYS A 147 -11.35 -15.37 13.77
N LYS A 148 -12.38 -14.62 14.21
CA LYS A 148 -13.78 -15.07 14.30
C LYS A 148 -14.60 -14.36 13.22
N SER A 149 -15.43 -15.12 12.50
CA SER A 149 -16.16 -14.67 11.31
C SER A 149 -17.00 -13.42 11.54
N PHE A 150 -16.96 -12.51 10.58
CA PHE A 150 -17.82 -11.34 10.53
C PHE A 150 -19.30 -11.71 10.41
N THR A 151 -20.15 -10.94 11.08
CA THR A 151 -21.61 -11.06 10.91
C THR A 151 -22.00 -10.70 9.46
N ALA A 152 -23.17 -11.15 9.01
CA ALA A 152 -23.67 -10.84 7.66
C ALA A 152 -23.75 -9.32 7.40
N SER A 153 -24.02 -8.54 8.44
CA SER A 153 -24.08 -7.07 8.40
C SER A 153 -22.69 -6.43 8.27
N GLN A 154 -21.67 -7.02 8.90
CA GLN A 154 -20.28 -6.60 8.72
C GLN A 154 -19.80 -6.93 7.31
N ARG A 155 -20.20 -8.09 6.75
CA ARG A 155 -19.96 -8.47 5.34
C ARG A 155 -20.54 -7.49 4.33
N ALA A 156 -21.68 -6.87 4.62
CA ALA A 156 -22.30 -5.87 3.75
C ALA A 156 -21.49 -4.55 3.63
N PHE A 157 -20.59 -4.25 4.58
CA PHE A 157 -19.65 -3.13 4.49
C PHE A 157 -18.40 -3.45 3.65
N PHE A 158 -18.16 -4.73 3.33
CA PHE A 158 -17.06 -5.19 2.50
C PHE A 158 -17.47 -5.26 1.02
N TYR A 159 -17.69 -4.11 0.39
CA TYR A 159 -17.84 -4.08 -1.07
C TYR A 159 -16.48 -3.93 -1.74
N LEU A 160 -15.76 -5.06 -1.88
CA LEU A 160 -15.16 -5.43 -3.15
C LEU A 160 -14.71 -6.91 -3.15
N SER A 161 -15.11 -7.62 -4.20
CA SER A 161 -14.59 -8.91 -4.65
C SER A 161 -15.24 -10.20 -4.10
N SER A 162 -16.26 -10.69 -4.81
CA SER A 162 -16.64 -12.11 -4.81
C SER A 162 -15.69 -13.00 -5.64
N ARG A 163 -14.52 -12.51 -6.04
CA ARG A 163 -13.61 -13.25 -6.95
C ARG A 163 -12.16 -13.43 -6.46
N PHE A 164 -11.68 -12.73 -5.42
CA PHE A 164 -10.26 -12.79 -5.03
C PHE A 164 -9.96 -13.02 -3.55
N ARG A 165 -10.95 -13.42 -2.71
CA ARG A 165 -10.75 -13.64 -1.25
C ARG A 165 -9.99 -12.50 -0.54
N LEU A 166 -10.05 -11.27 -1.07
CA LEU A 166 -9.56 -10.07 -0.39
C LEU A 166 -10.77 -9.38 0.24
N SER A 167 -10.82 -9.35 1.56
CA SER A 167 -11.73 -8.43 2.26
C SER A 167 -10.99 -7.11 2.39
N ILE A 168 -11.48 -6.06 1.74
CA ILE A 168 -10.88 -4.72 1.77
C ILE A 168 -11.75 -3.84 2.65
N VAL A 169 -11.22 -3.35 3.77
CA VAL A 169 -11.82 -2.21 4.48
C VAL A 169 -11.18 -0.95 3.95
N LEU A 170 -11.93 -0.15 3.20
CA LEU A 170 -11.55 1.23 2.91
C LEU A 170 -12.03 2.10 4.06
N PHE A 171 -11.11 2.75 4.77
CA PHE A 171 -11.50 3.84 5.67
C PHE A 171 -10.83 5.14 5.24
N ARG A 172 -11.67 6.14 4.94
CA ARG A 172 -11.22 7.51 4.69
C ARG A 172 -10.95 8.20 6.02
N TYR A 173 -9.69 8.53 6.30
CA TYR A 173 -9.33 9.24 7.52
C TYR A 173 -9.72 10.73 7.41
N ALA A 174 -10.84 11.12 8.05
CA ALA A 174 -11.28 12.51 8.12
C ALA A 174 -10.84 13.18 9.43
N LYS A 175 -10.24 14.38 9.35
CA LYS A 175 -9.87 15.19 10.53
C LYS A 175 -11.14 15.87 11.09
N LYS A 176 -11.61 15.39 12.25
CA LYS A 176 -12.67 15.94 13.14
C LYS A 176 -14.09 16.06 12.56
N ARG A 177 -14.88 14.99 12.73
CA ARG A 177 -15.72 14.84 13.92
C ARG A 177 -15.31 13.51 14.56
N THR A 178 -15.28 13.47 15.88
CA THR A 178 -15.05 12.28 16.71
C THR A 178 -15.50 11.00 15.99
N PRO A 179 -14.65 9.98 15.77
CA PRO A 179 -15.22 8.64 15.70
C PRO A 179 -15.86 8.46 17.07
N LEU A 180 -17.19 8.33 17.10
CA LEU A 180 -17.88 7.75 18.24
C LEU A 180 -17.33 6.32 18.35
N PHE A 181 -16.21 6.16 19.05
CA PHE A 181 -15.99 4.96 19.82
C PHE A 181 -17.08 4.96 20.89
N GLY A 182 -18.23 4.40 20.54
CA GLY A 182 -19.19 3.91 21.52
C GLY A 182 -18.67 2.58 22.03
N SER A 183 -17.77 2.64 23.03
CA SER A 183 -17.47 1.51 23.89
C SER A 183 -18.60 1.34 24.90
N TYR A 184 -18.98 0.08 25.16
CA TYR A 184 -19.50 -0.42 26.45
C TYR A 184 -20.79 0.19 27.02
N TYR A 185 -21.86 -0.61 27.01
CA TYR A 185 -22.58 -1.11 28.20
C TYR A 185 -23.12 -2.51 27.82
N GLY A 186 -23.07 -3.58 28.61
CA GLY A 186 -23.13 -3.65 30.06
C GLY A 186 -24.51 -4.17 30.50
N ARG A 187 -24.66 -5.50 30.49
CA ARG A 187 -25.75 -6.35 31.05
C ARG A 187 -27.18 -6.20 30.50
N ARG A 188 -27.77 -7.35 30.20
CA ARG A 188 -28.81 -7.97 31.05
C ARG A 188 -28.69 -9.50 30.96
N THR A 189 -28.29 -10.10 32.09
CA THR A 189 -28.86 -11.39 32.49
C THR A 189 -30.36 -11.19 32.69
N SER A 190 -31.13 -12.23 32.35
CA SER A 190 -32.54 -12.50 32.65
C SER A 190 -33.20 -11.61 33.70
#